data_AF-A0A4D9CSR3-F1
#
_entry.id   AF-A0A4D9CSR3-F1
#
_cell.length_a   1.000
_cell.length_b   1.000
_cell.length_c   1.000
_cell.angle_alpha   90.00
_cell.angle_beta   90.00
_cell.angle_gamma   90.00
#
_symmetry.space_group_name_H-M   'P 1'
#
loop_
_entity.id
_entity.type
_entity.pdbx_description
1 polymer ?
#
loop_
_entity_poly.entity_id
_entity_poly.type
_entity_poly.pdbx_seq_one_letter_code
_entity_poly.pdbx_strand_id
1 'polypeptide(L)'
;MVVRLRLQRFGRHDRPFYRIVAADSRAPRDGRFIERLGSYDPIASKDGVKEVRLHSDRIKYWLSVGAQPSDRVAWLMSKYNLLPEAPLRPMTLRHLPRKERKEVVEAKKAAAAAARAKSQGAARQMHTESGGKRDEEKGGGLVGGPVGMLTGWAVMARLRDSLSLPWARRREHV
;
A
#
# COMPACT_ATOMS: atom_id res chain seq x y z
N MET A 1 9.99 16.52 -13.12
CA MET A 1 10.83 15.42 -13.65
C MET A 1 10.66 14.23 -12.74
N VAL A 2 10.36 13.06 -13.26
CA VAL A 2 10.17 11.84 -12.45
C VAL A 2 10.93 10.71 -13.14
N VAL A 3 11.80 10.04 -12.40
CA VAL A 3 12.46 8.82 -12.87
C VAL A 3 11.46 7.68 -12.80
N ARG A 4 11.30 6.96 -13.91
CA ARG A 4 10.46 5.78 -13.99
C ARG A 4 11.29 4.55 -14.28
N LEU A 5 10.94 3.45 -13.60
CA LEU A 5 11.44 2.12 -13.93
C LEU A 5 10.50 1.52 -14.98
N ARG A 6 10.99 1.46 -16.22
CA ARG A 6 10.19 1.11 -17.40
C ARG A 6 10.85 0.03 -18.24
N LEU A 7 10.04 -0.63 -19.07
CA LEU A 7 10.51 -1.57 -20.07
C LEU A 7 10.85 -0.84 -21.37
N GLN A 8 12.08 -1.01 -21.82
CA GLN A 8 12.53 -0.59 -23.14
C GLN A 8 12.46 -1.80 -24.07
N ARG A 9 11.87 -1.65 -25.26
CA ARG A 9 11.74 -2.75 -26.22
C ARG A 9 13.02 -2.84 -27.04
N PHE A 10 13.55 -4.04 -27.12
CA PHE A 10 14.64 -4.46 -27.98
C PHE A 10 14.24 -5.73 -28.71
N GLY A 11 15.09 -6.18 -29.63
CA GLY A 11 14.85 -7.38 -30.43
C GLY A 11 14.19 -7.08 -31.77
N ARG A 12 13.76 -8.14 -32.43
CA ARG A 12 13.22 -8.11 -33.80
C ARG A 12 11.70 -8.28 -33.80
N HIS A 13 11.10 -8.18 -34.98
CA HIS A 13 9.71 -8.57 -35.19
C HIS A 13 9.49 -10.02 -34.70
N ASP A 14 8.36 -10.27 -34.01
CA ASP A 14 7.98 -11.55 -33.38
C ASP A 14 8.93 -12.15 -32.32
N ARG A 15 10.03 -11.47 -31.99
CA ARG A 15 10.93 -11.86 -30.88
C ARG A 15 11.28 -10.63 -30.04
N PRO A 16 10.32 -10.14 -29.23
CA PRO A 16 10.55 -9.01 -28.34
C PRO A 16 11.46 -9.40 -27.17
N PHE A 17 12.44 -8.54 -26.87
CA PHE A 17 13.29 -8.62 -25.70
C PHE A 17 13.17 -7.31 -24.94
N TYR A 18 12.99 -7.33 -23.61
CA TYR A 18 12.85 -6.10 -22.84
C TYR A 18 14.05 -5.85 -21.94
N ARG A 19 14.49 -4.60 -21.87
CA ARG A 19 15.43 -4.14 -20.84
C ARG A 19 14.67 -3.36 -19.78
N ILE A 20 14.99 -3.61 -18.51
CA ILE A 20 14.46 -2.84 -17.39
C ILE A 20 15.44 -1.69 -17.16
N VAL A 21 14.97 -0.46 -17.35
CA VAL A 21 15.80 0.74 -17.30
C VAL A 21 15.21 1.79 -16.38
N ALA A 22 16.10 2.55 -15.72
CA ALA A 22 15.78 3.80 -15.05
C ALA A 22 15.93 4.94 -16.04
N ALA A 23 14.86 5.66 -16.34
CA ALA A 23 14.89 6.79 -17.26
C ALA A 23 13.91 7.88 -16.81
N ASP A 24 14.13 9.12 -17.26
CA ASP A 24 13.12 10.18 -17.09
C ASP A 24 11.84 9.80 -17.84
N SER A 25 10.68 10.04 -17.23
CA SER A 25 9.36 9.84 -17.84
C SER A 25 9.20 10.54 -19.21
N ARG A 26 9.85 11.70 -19.42
CA ARG A 26 9.72 12.49 -20.65
C ARG A 26 10.60 11.97 -21.79
N ALA A 27 11.60 11.15 -21.49
CA ALA A 27 12.47 10.58 -22.51
C ALA A 27 11.68 9.59 -23.39
N PRO A 28 11.97 9.49 -24.70
CA PRO A 28 11.30 8.53 -25.57
C PRO A 28 11.54 7.09 -25.10
N ARG A 29 10.61 6.16 -25.40
CA ARG A 29 10.64 4.77 -24.89
C ARG A 29 12.00 4.11 -25.07
N ASP A 30 12.53 4.20 -26.28
CA ASP A 30 13.75 3.53 -26.71
C ASP A 30 14.98 4.45 -26.77
N GLY A 31 14.91 5.64 -26.14
CA GLY A 31 16.01 6.60 -26.12
C GLY A 31 16.98 6.47 -24.97
N ARG A 32 17.59 7.60 -24.59
CA ARG A 32 18.56 7.69 -23.50
C ARG A 32 17.94 7.30 -22.16
N PHE A 33 18.62 6.41 -21.45
CA PHE A 33 18.32 6.02 -20.08
C PHE A 33 19.50 6.38 -19.16
N ILE A 34 19.26 6.39 -17.85
CA ILE A 34 20.27 6.69 -16.83
C ILE A 34 21.07 5.42 -16.54
N GLU A 35 20.37 4.33 -16.19
CA GLU A 35 20.98 3.07 -15.79
C GLU A 35 20.13 1.88 -16.25
N ARG A 36 20.79 0.76 -16.61
CA ARG A 36 20.15 -0.52 -16.91
C ARG A 36 20.10 -1.37 -15.64
N LEU A 37 18.90 -1.72 -15.21
CA LEU A 37 18.65 -2.47 -13.97
C LEU A 37 18.42 -3.96 -14.18
N GLY A 38 18.16 -4.37 -15.43
CA GLY A 38 17.93 -5.78 -15.73
C GLY A 38 17.44 -6.05 -17.14
N SER A 39 17.01 -7.29 -17.36
CA SER A 39 16.42 -7.78 -18.60
C SER A 39 15.23 -8.67 -18.32
N TYR A 40 14.31 -8.71 -19.29
CA TYR A 40 13.11 -9.53 -19.26
C TYR A 40 12.85 -10.12 -20.65
N ASP A 41 12.87 -11.44 -20.74
CA ASP A 41 12.40 -12.18 -21.92
C ASP A 41 10.96 -12.66 -21.68
N PRO A 42 9.97 -12.18 -22.46
CA PRO A 42 8.60 -12.66 -22.37
C PRO A 42 8.41 -14.04 -22.98
N ILE A 43 9.29 -14.45 -23.90
CA ILE A 43 9.26 -15.76 -24.55
C ILE A 43 9.97 -16.74 -23.63
N ALA A 44 9.31 -17.84 -23.34
CA ALA A 44 9.92 -18.89 -22.56
C ALA A 44 11.06 -19.54 -23.35
N SER A 45 12.16 -19.84 -22.66
CA SER A 45 13.22 -20.71 -23.18
C SER A 45 12.67 -22.11 -23.46
N LYS A 46 13.50 -22.98 -24.06
CA LYS A 46 13.13 -24.38 -24.36
C LYS A 46 12.58 -25.12 -23.13
N ASP A 47 13.02 -24.73 -21.94
CA ASP A 47 12.62 -25.31 -20.65
C ASP A 47 11.30 -24.73 -20.09
N GLY A 48 10.59 -23.87 -20.83
CA GLY A 48 9.33 -23.26 -20.40
C GLY A 48 9.49 -22.09 -19.42
N VAL A 49 10.72 -21.76 -19.01
CA VAL A 49 11.02 -20.70 -18.04
C VAL A 49 11.15 -19.34 -18.73
N LYS A 50 10.47 -18.32 -18.21
CA LYS A 50 10.65 -16.93 -18.63
C LYS A 50 11.84 -16.33 -17.89
N GLU A 51 12.84 -15.88 -18.63
CA GLU A 51 14.05 -15.36 -18.04
C GLU A 51 13.88 -13.89 -17.61
N VAL A 52 14.16 -13.62 -16.33
CA VAL A 52 14.24 -12.27 -15.79
C VAL A 52 15.55 -12.16 -15.02
N ARG A 53 16.36 -11.16 -15.37
CA ARG A 53 17.59 -10.82 -14.64
C ARG A 53 17.39 -9.46 -14.01
N LEU A 54 17.53 -9.36 -12.69
CA LEU A 54 17.35 -8.13 -11.92
C LEU A 54 18.60 -7.84 -11.09
N HIS A 55 19.09 -6.61 -11.15
CA HIS A 55 20.12 -6.10 -10.24
C HIS A 55 19.45 -5.56 -8.97
N SER A 56 19.23 -6.44 -7.99
CA SER A 56 18.47 -6.16 -6.77
C SER A 56 18.94 -4.91 -6.02
N ASP A 57 20.25 -4.71 -5.87
CA ASP A 57 20.81 -3.60 -5.09
C ASP A 57 20.53 -2.24 -5.72
N ARG A 58 20.68 -2.17 -7.06
CA ARG A 58 20.43 -0.95 -7.82
C ARG A 58 18.94 -0.63 -7.88
N ILE A 59 18.09 -1.65 -7.99
CA ILE A 59 16.64 -1.46 -7.94
C ILE A 59 16.22 -0.88 -6.58
N LYS A 60 16.73 -1.43 -5.47
CA LYS A 60 16.46 -0.91 -4.11
C LYS A 60 16.90 0.55 -3.96
N TYR A 61 18.06 0.92 -4.50
CA TYR A 61 18.52 2.30 -4.54
C TYR A 61 17.56 3.22 -5.31
N TRP A 62 17.13 2.83 -6.52
CA TRP A 62 16.22 3.66 -7.29
C TRP A 62 14.84 3.79 -6.63
N LEU A 63 14.37 2.74 -5.97
CA LEU A 63 13.15 2.79 -5.17
C LEU A 63 13.30 3.74 -3.97
N SER A 64 14.45 3.75 -3.28
CA SER A 64 14.70 4.67 -2.16
C SER A 64 14.80 6.14 -2.58
N VAL A 65 15.29 6.40 -3.81
CA VAL A 65 15.30 7.74 -4.42
C VAL A 65 13.89 8.18 -4.88
N GLY A 66 12.89 7.29 -4.83
CA GLY A 66 11.51 7.60 -5.19
C GLY A 66 11.17 7.36 -6.67
N ALA A 67 11.97 6.54 -7.37
CA ALA A 67 11.65 6.14 -8.74
C ALA A 67 10.32 5.35 -8.78
N GLN A 68 9.47 5.70 -9.73
CA GLN A 68 8.14 5.10 -9.86
C GLN A 68 8.16 3.96 -10.89
N PRO A 69 7.96 2.69 -10.49
CA PRO A 69 7.86 1.59 -11.43
C PRO A 69 6.57 1.63 -12.25
N SER A 70 6.63 1.16 -13.49
CA SER A 70 5.43 0.88 -14.30
C SER A 70 4.72 -0.39 -13.83
N ASP A 71 3.42 -0.53 -14.11
CA ASP A 71 2.60 -1.67 -13.67
C ASP A 71 3.25 -3.04 -13.91
N ARG A 72 3.80 -3.25 -15.12
CA ARG A 72 4.41 -4.53 -15.47
C ARG A 72 5.73 -4.76 -14.74
N VAL A 73 6.52 -3.71 -14.53
CA VAL A 73 7.78 -3.77 -13.79
C VAL A 73 7.51 -4.01 -12.30
N ALA A 74 6.50 -3.34 -11.74
CA ALA A 74 6.04 -3.58 -10.37
C ALA A 74 5.60 -5.04 -10.19
N TRP A 75 4.80 -5.57 -11.12
CA TRP A 75 4.40 -6.98 -11.11
C TRP A 75 5.60 -7.94 -11.16
N LEU A 76 6.58 -7.68 -12.04
CA LEU A 76 7.82 -8.47 -12.08
C LEU A 76 8.56 -8.41 -10.74
N MET A 77 8.76 -7.21 -10.19
CA MET A 77 9.45 -7.01 -8.91
C MET A 77 8.74 -7.70 -7.74
N SER A 78 7.40 -7.73 -7.73
CA SER A 78 6.63 -8.47 -6.72
C SER A 78 6.91 -9.97 -6.76
N LYS A 79 7.08 -10.57 -7.95
CA LYS A 79 7.44 -12.01 -8.07
C LYS A 79 8.82 -12.33 -7.51
N TYR A 80 9.72 -11.35 -7.43
CA TYR A 80 11.05 -11.49 -6.85
C TYR A 80 11.14 -10.92 -5.42
N ASN A 81 10.02 -10.71 -4.74
CA ASN A 81 9.94 -10.20 -3.35
C ASN A 81 10.64 -8.83 -3.13
N LEU A 82 10.79 -8.01 -4.18
CA LEU A 82 11.37 -6.66 -4.07
C LEU A 82 10.32 -5.61 -3.68
N LEU A 83 9.05 -5.88 -4.00
CA LEU A 83 7.90 -5.03 -3.68
C LEU A 83 6.77 -5.90 -3.13
N PRO A 84 5.90 -5.38 -2.24
CA PRO A 84 4.69 -6.08 -1.86
C PRO A 84 3.86 -6.40 -3.10
N GLU A 85 3.21 -7.56 -3.14
CA GLU A 85 2.38 -7.93 -4.28
C GLU A 85 1.20 -6.96 -4.39
N ALA A 86 1.14 -6.25 -5.53
CA ALA A 86 0.02 -5.36 -5.80
C ALA A 86 -1.28 -6.19 -5.78
N PRO A 87 -2.38 -5.65 -5.21
CA PRO A 87 -3.65 -6.35 -5.24
C PRO A 87 -4.01 -6.67 -6.69
N LEU A 88 -4.29 -7.95 -6.97
CA LEU A 88 -4.71 -8.38 -8.29
C LEU A 88 -5.89 -7.52 -8.72
N ARG A 89 -5.76 -6.86 -9.89
CA ARG A 89 -6.91 -6.18 -10.49
C ARG A 89 -8.00 -7.23 -10.65
N PRO A 90 -9.20 -7.05 -10.06
CA PRO A 90 -10.23 -8.06 -10.14
C PRO A 90 -10.53 -8.30 -11.62
N MET A 91 -10.43 -9.57 -12.03
CA MET A 91 -10.83 -10.02 -13.36
C MET A 91 -12.22 -9.47 -13.65
N THR A 92 -12.39 -8.77 -14.77
CA THR A 92 -13.73 -8.30 -15.13
C THR A 92 -14.63 -9.51 -15.32
N LEU A 93 -15.86 -9.43 -14.79
CA LEU A 93 -16.83 -10.52 -14.89
C LEU A 93 -17.26 -10.80 -16.34
N ARG A 94 -16.71 -10.11 -17.34
CA ARG A 94 -17.08 -10.20 -18.76
C ARG A 94 -17.00 -11.62 -19.33
N HIS A 95 -16.14 -12.48 -18.80
CA HIS A 95 -16.01 -13.88 -19.21
C HIS A 95 -17.19 -14.75 -18.75
N LEU A 96 -17.94 -14.34 -17.71
CA LEU A 96 -19.15 -15.06 -17.29
C LEU A 96 -20.33 -14.72 -18.22
N PRO A 97 -21.28 -15.66 -18.40
CA PRO A 97 -22.57 -15.41 -19.02
C PRO A 97 -23.32 -14.22 -18.40
N ARG A 98 -24.17 -13.55 -19.18
CA ARG A 98 -24.88 -12.31 -18.73
C ARG A 98 -25.73 -12.51 -17.46
N LYS A 99 -26.30 -13.70 -17.26
CA LYS A 99 -27.12 -14.02 -16.08
C LYS A 99 -26.26 -14.02 -14.81
N GLU A 100 -25.25 -14.87 -14.77
CA GLU A 100 -24.28 -14.97 -13.68
C GLU A 100 -23.59 -13.62 -13.39
N ARG A 101 -23.27 -12.83 -14.43
CA ARG A 101 -22.73 -11.46 -14.24
C ARG A 101 -23.67 -10.56 -13.45
N LYS A 102 -24.98 -10.59 -13.74
CA LYS A 102 -25.96 -9.77 -13.02
C LYS A 102 -26.04 -10.20 -11.57
N GLU A 103 -26.13 -11.52 -11.33
CA GLU A 103 -26.21 -12.09 -9.98
C GLU A 103 -24.99 -11.72 -9.13
N VAL A 104 -23.77 -11.85 -9.67
CA VAL A 104 -22.55 -11.46 -8.96
C VAL A 104 -22.49 -9.95 -8.70
N VAL A 105 -22.98 -9.13 -9.62
CA VAL A 105 -23.04 -7.67 -9.43
C VAL A 105 -24.06 -7.29 -8.35
N GLU A 106 -25.25 -7.89 -8.36
CA GLU A 106 -26.27 -7.65 -7.33
C GLU A 106 -25.81 -8.17 -5.96
N ALA A 107 -25.16 -9.33 -5.89
CA ALA A 107 -24.54 -9.83 -4.67
C ALA A 107 -23.44 -8.90 -4.12
N LYS A 108 -22.58 -8.36 -4.99
CA LYS A 108 -21.55 -7.37 -4.60
C LYS A 108 -22.17 -6.05 -4.13
N LYS A 109 -23.25 -5.59 -4.77
CA LYS A 109 -23.99 -4.40 -4.34
C LYS A 109 -24.65 -4.61 -2.98
N ALA A 110 -25.30 -5.77 -2.76
CA ALA A 110 -25.90 -6.13 -1.48
C ALA A 110 -24.85 -6.24 -0.36
N ALA A 111 -23.69 -6.86 -0.64
CA ALA A 111 -22.58 -6.92 0.31
C ALA A 111 -21.99 -5.53 0.63
N ALA A 112 -21.87 -4.65 -0.36
CA ALA A 112 -21.43 -3.26 -0.16
C ALA A 112 -22.46 -2.44 0.63
N ALA A 113 -23.76 -2.65 0.41
CA ALA A 113 -24.83 -2.02 1.18
C ALA A 113 -24.84 -2.52 2.63
N ALA A 114 -24.66 -3.82 2.86
CA ALA A 114 -24.55 -4.40 4.19
C ALA A 114 -23.29 -3.94 4.95
N ALA A 115 -22.14 -3.82 4.26
CA ALA A 115 -20.93 -3.25 4.85
C ALA A 115 -21.10 -1.77 5.21
N ARG A 116 -21.77 -0.98 4.37
CA ARG A 116 -22.13 0.42 4.65
C ARG A 116 -23.08 0.54 5.83
N ALA A 117 -24.11 -0.32 5.92
CA ALA A 117 -25.02 -0.35 7.06
C ALA A 117 -24.32 -0.73 8.36
N LYS A 118 -23.37 -1.68 8.34
CA LYS A 118 -22.54 -2.04 9.50
C LYS A 118 -21.63 -0.89 9.93
N SER A 119 -21.03 -0.15 8.98
CA SER A 119 -20.25 1.04 9.32
C SER A 119 -21.11 2.19 9.88
N GLN A 120 -22.35 2.32 9.42
CA GLN A 120 -23.30 3.33 9.91
C GLN A 120 -23.86 2.97 11.29
N GLY A 121 -24.08 1.67 11.56
CA GLY A 121 -24.45 1.17 12.89
C GLY A 121 -23.35 1.37 13.92
N ALA A 122 -22.09 1.10 13.56
CA ALA A 122 -20.92 1.35 14.42
C ALA A 122 -20.72 2.85 14.70
N ALA A 123 -20.91 3.73 13.70
CA ALA A 123 -20.86 5.19 13.89
C ALA A 123 -22.03 5.71 14.76
N ARG A 124 -23.21 5.07 14.70
CA ARG A 124 -24.37 5.45 15.50
C ARG A 124 -24.26 4.98 16.96
N GLN A 125 -23.59 3.85 17.22
CA GLN A 125 -23.30 3.35 18.57
C GLN A 125 -22.29 4.23 19.33
N MET A 126 -21.26 4.74 18.66
CA MET A 126 -20.29 5.68 19.27
C MET A 126 -20.92 7.03 19.66
N HIS A 127 -22.00 7.45 18.99
CA HIS A 127 -22.69 8.71 19.26
C HIS A 127 -23.72 8.62 20.40
N THR A 128 -24.18 7.41 20.75
CA THR A 128 -25.13 7.16 21.85
C THR A 128 -24.45 6.91 23.20
N GLU A 129 -23.19 6.46 23.22
CA GLU A 129 -22.43 6.26 24.47
C GLU A 129 -21.79 7.55 25.02
N SER A 130 -21.66 8.60 24.21
CA SER A 130 -21.13 9.90 24.64
C SER A 130 -22.17 10.85 25.25
N GLY A 131 -23.47 10.48 25.24
CA GLY A 131 -24.58 11.29 25.77
C GLY A 131 -25.12 10.86 27.13
N GLY A 132 -24.52 9.86 27.80
CA GLY A 132 -25.06 9.22 29.00
C GLY A 132 -24.27 9.45 30.28
N LYS A 133 -23.86 10.69 30.60
CA LYS A 133 -23.50 11.09 31.98
C LYS A 133 -23.32 12.61 32.10
N ARG A 134 -24.41 13.32 32.37
CA ARG A 134 -24.45 14.61 33.05
C ARG A 134 -25.91 14.99 33.18
N ASP A 135 -26.43 14.93 34.39
CA ASP A 135 -27.45 15.84 34.94
C ASP A 135 -27.86 15.32 36.33
N GLU A 136 -27.10 15.70 37.37
CA GLU A 136 -27.68 16.15 38.64
C GLU A 136 -26.57 16.79 39.51
N GLU A 137 -26.45 18.12 39.46
CA GLU A 137 -26.00 18.89 40.63
C GLU A 137 -26.40 20.37 40.45
N LYS A 138 -27.45 20.75 41.17
CA LYS A 138 -27.84 22.15 41.36
C LYS A 138 -26.97 22.75 42.48
N GLY A 139 -26.37 23.91 42.19
CA GLY A 139 -26.47 25.07 43.07
C GLY A 139 -25.31 25.35 44.04
N GLY A 140 -24.45 26.28 43.65
CA GLY A 140 -24.23 27.53 44.40
C GLY A 140 -23.14 27.58 45.48
N GLY A 141 -22.15 28.47 45.29
CA GLY A 141 -21.59 29.28 46.39
C GLY A 141 -20.08 29.21 46.65
N LEU A 142 -19.35 30.16 46.04
CA LEU A 142 -18.43 31.11 46.70
C LEU A 142 -17.09 30.65 47.35
N VAL A 143 -16.03 31.38 46.92
CA VAL A 143 -14.77 31.76 47.62
C VAL A 143 -13.49 30.92 47.38
N GLY A 144 -12.47 31.61 46.84
CA GLY A 144 -11.07 31.52 47.30
C GLY A 144 -10.11 30.62 46.51
N GLY A 145 -9.22 31.20 45.68
CA GLY A 145 -8.06 30.48 45.11
C GLY A 145 -6.88 30.39 46.10
N PRO A 146 -5.62 30.16 45.66
CA PRO A 146 -5.14 29.26 44.61
C PRO A 146 -3.91 28.43 45.07
N VAL A 147 -3.87 27.09 44.97
CA VAL A 147 -2.62 26.30 45.18
C VAL A 147 -2.69 24.94 44.44
N GLY A 148 -1.63 24.58 43.70
CA GLY A 148 -1.33 23.18 43.32
C GLY A 148 -1.35 22.92 41.80
N MET A 149 -0.25 23.19 41.10
CA MET A 149 0.74 22.18 40.68
C MET A 149 0.19 20.99 39.88
N LEU A 150 0.61 20.95 38.61
CA LEU A 150 1.13 19.77 37.90
C LEU A 150 0.41 18.44 38.11
N THR A 151 -0.53 18.10 37.23
CA THR A 151 -0.77 16.69 36.81
C THR A 151 -1.34 16.59 35.39
N GLY A 152 -0.79 17.34 34.43
CA GLY A 152 -1.11 17.20 33.00
C GLY A 152 -0.23 16.21 32.22
N TRP A 153 0.84 15.70 32.83
CA TRP A 153 1.76 14.73 32.21
C TRP A 153 1.52 13.27 32.60
N ALA A 154 0.80 13.02 33.71
CA ALA A 154 0.55 11.66 34.21
C ALA A 154 -0.52 10.88 33.43
N VAL A 155 -1.39 11.56 32.66
CA VAL A 155 -2.38 10.90 31.78
C VAL A 155 -1.79 10.61 30.39
N MET A 156 -0.74 11.30 29.95
CA MET A 156 -0.04 10.99 28.70
C MET A 156 1.05 9.91 28.83
N ALA A 157 1.50 9.59 30.05
CA ALA A 157 2.48 8.51 30.27
C ALA A 157 1.84 7.11 30.41
N ARG A 158 0.52 7.00 30.56
CA ARG A 158 -0.20 5.72 30.70
C ARG A 158 -0.96 5.28 29.44
N LEU A 159 -0.41 5.61 28.26
CA LEU A 159 -0.82 5.01 26.99
C LEU A 159 0.38 4.70 26.09
N ARG A 160 1.57 4.55 26.69
CA ARG A 160 2.81 4.14 26.03
C ARG A 160 3.42 2.90 26.71
N ASP A 161 2.57 1.95 27.12
CA ASP A 161 3.05 0.73 27.78
C ASP A 161 2.13 -0.50 27.60
N SER A 162 1.36 -0.57 26.50
CA SER A 162 0.52 -1.75 26.23
C SER A 162 0.43 -2.19 24.77
N LEU A 163 1.41 -1.82 23.94
CA LEU A 163 1.65 -2.51 22.67
C LEU A 163 3.12 -2.94 22.63
N SER A 164 3.32 -4.15 23.14
CA SER A 164 4.44 -5.01 22.80
C SER A 164 4.61 -5.10 21.29
N LEU A 165 5.64 -4.43 20.76
CA LEU A 165 6.14 -4.66 19.41
C LEU A 165 7.58 -5.19 19.51
N PRO A 166 7.80 -6.50 19.31
CA PRO A 166 9.05 -7.20 19.66
C PRO A 166 10.10 -7.17 18.55
N TRP A 167 10.53 -5.99 18.08
CA TRP A 167 11.57 -5.93 17.04
C TRP A 167 12.63 -4.84 17.19
N ALA A 168 12.56 -3.97 18.22
CA ALA A 168 13.47 -2.84 18.37
C ALA A 168 14.44 -2.95 19.57
N ARG A 169 15.09 -4.11 19.76
CA ARG A 169 16.21 -4.24 20.71
C ARG A 169 17.20 -5.32 20.29
N ARG A 170 18.07 -5.00 19.32
CA ARG A 170 19.39 -5.66 19.20
C ARG A 170 20.37 -4.77 18.44
N ARG A 171 21.05 -3.90 19.17
CA ARG A 171 22.39 -3.41 18.85
C ARG A 171 23.08 -2.98 20.14
N GLU A 172 24.37 -3.31 20.22
CA GLU A 172 25.35 -2.97 21.25
C GLU A 172 25.43 -3.96 22.44
N HIS A 173 26.29 -4.97 22.32
CA HIS A 173 27.65 -4.94 22.88
C HIS A 173 28.46 -6.19 22.49
N VAL A 174 29.64 -5.94 21.90
CA VAL A 174 30.97 -6.59 21.91
C VAL A 174 31.59 -6.42 20.53
#